data_AF-A0A8C5LY96-F1
#
_entry.id   AF-A0A8C5LY96-F1
#
_cell.length_a   1.000
_cell.length_b   1.000
_cell.length_c   1.000
_cell.angle_alpha   90.00
_cell.angle_beta   90.00
_cell.angle_gamma   90.00
#
_symmetry.space_group_name_H-M   'P 1'
#
loop_
_entity.id
_entity.type
_entity.pdbx_description
1 polymer ?
#
loop_
_entity_poly.entity_id
_entity_poly.type
_entity_poly.pdbx_seq_one_letter_code
_entity_poly.pdbx_strand_id
1 'polypeptide(L)'
;MFWLLAAALILGTEGYLPINYRCGVQPKSRDECGYSDISPEECEHKGCCYDNSVQDSIWCFTPWKFEATECNPENPPARVNCGYSGITEKDCTDKGCCFNNTIWDVVWCYQPAIQAVEHDCSAVDPYKRANCASPGVSPEECKNNGCCFDSSVSGVPWCFKPQIKRETIQCAVEGKARVNCADSAIDMENCYKKGCCYDSSESGIPWCFYPEITNVVIMS
;
A
#
# COMPACT_ATOMS: atom_id res chain seq x y z
N MET A 1 -32.20 -39.07 25.18
CA MET A 1 -31.92 -38.84 23.75
C MET A 1 -32.27 -37.38 23.45
N PHE A 2 -31.42 -36.44 23.89
CA PHE A 2 -31.60 -35.01 23.66
C PHE A 2 -30.45 -34.54 22.78
N TRP A 3 -30.77 -34.19 21.54
CA TRP A 3 -29.82 -33.67 20.57
C TRP A 3 -29.46 -32.23 20.94
N LEU A 4 -28.18 -31.99 21.22
CA LEU A 4 -27.60 -30.66 21.31
C LEU A 4 -27.46 -30.11 19.89
N LEU A 5 -28.26 -29.11 19.53
CA LEU A 5 -27.99 -28.25 18.38
C LEU A 5 -26.89 -27.27 18.77
N ALA A 6 -25.65 -27.58 18.41
CA ALA A 6 -24.56 -26.62 18.45
C ALA A 6 -24.71 -25.68 17.25
N ALA A 7 -25.27 -24.50 17.48
CA ALA A 7 -25.20 -23.40 16.53
C ALA A 7 -23.75 -22.88 16.54
N ALA A 8 -22.97 -23.26 15.53
CA ALA A 8 -21.67 -22.67 15.26
C ALA A 8 -21.89 -21.24 14.76
N LEU A 9 -21.82 -20.28 15.68
CA LEU A 9 -21.58 -18.87 15.34
C LEU A 9 -20.16 -18.79 14.80
N ILE A 10 -20.02 -18.87 13.47
CA ILE A 10 -18.84 -18.35 12.80
C ILE A 10 -18.93 -16.83 12.96
N LEU A 11 -18.40 -16.32 14.07
CA LEU A 11 -17.94 -14.95 14.11
C LEU A 11 -16.78 -14.90 13.13
N GLY A 12 -17.08 -14.56 11.88
CA GLY A 12 -16.08 -14.07 10.95
C GLY A 12 -15.39 -12.93 11.68
N THR A 13 -14.13 -13.12 12.04
CA THR A 13 -13.26 -12.00 12.33
C THR A 13 -13.16 -11.27 11.00
N GLU A 14 -14.05 -10.31 10.75
CA GLU A 14 -13.77 -9.24 9.82
C GLU A 14 -12.47 -8.63 10.34
N GLY A 15 -11.37 -9.02 9.70
CA GLY A 15 -10.09 -8.40 9.92
C GLY A 15 -10.31 -6.93 9.59
N TYR A 16 -10.41 -6.10 10.62
CA TYR A 16 -10.29 -4.65 10.46
C TYR A 16 -8.90 -4.42 9.91
N LEU A 17 -8.79 -4.40 8.58
CA LEU A 17 -7.57 -4.03 7.89
C LEU A 17 -7.33 -2.56 8.24
N PRO A 18 -6.22 -2.23 8.94
CA PRO A 18 -5.85 -0.85 9.17
C PRO A 18 -5.68 -0.14 7.82
N ILE A 19 -5.90 1.18 7.80
CA ILE A 19 -5.98 2.05 6.62
C ILE A 19 -5.07 1.56 5.50
N ASN A 20 -5.67 0.92 4.50
CA ASN A 20 -4.92 0.17 3.51
C ASN A 20 -4.55 1.09 2.35
N TYR A 21 -3.48 1.86 2.53
CA TYR A 21 -2.90 2.70 1.46
C TYR A 21 -2.53 1.93 0.20
N ARG A 22 -2.58 0.60 0.23
CA ARG A 22 -2.29 -0.29 -0.91
C ARG A 22 -2.99 0.15 -2.19
N CYS A 23 -4.20 0.70 -2.09
CA CYS A 23 -4.95 1.16 -3.26
C CYS A 23 -4.86 2.67 -3.55
N GLY A 24 -4.12 3.43 -2.74
CA GLY A 24 -3.84 4.85 -2.93
C GLY A 24 -2.86 5.17 -4.05
N VAL A 25 -2.78 4.35 -5.09
CA VAL A 25 -1.85 4.51 -6.20
C VAL A 25 -2.40 5.57 -7.16
N GLN A 26 -1.62 6.63 -7.37
CA GLN A 26 -1.98 7.68 -8.34
C GLN A 26 -2.16 7.07 -9.74
N PRO A 27 -3.17 7.51 -10.53
CA PRO A 27 -3.48 6.95 -11.85
C PRO A 27 -2.29 6.80 -12.80
N LYS A 28 -1.37 7.78 -12.79
CA LYS A 28 -0.16 7.81 -13.63
C LYS A 28 0.92 6.79 -13.24
N SER A 29 0.79 6.16 -12.07
CA SER A 29 1.77 5.27 -11.45
C SER A 29 1.20 3.86 -11.24
N ARG A 30 0.04 3.56 -11.84
CA ARG A 30 -0.61 2.25 -11.75
C ARG A 30 0.06 1.29 -12.72
N ASP A 31 0.24 0.04 -12.29
CA ASP A 31 0.57 -1.07 -13.16
C ASP A 31 -0.66 -1.97 -13.35
N GLU A 32 -0.83 -2.52 -14.55
CA GLU A 32 -1.93 -3.40 -14.91
C GLU A 32 -2.00 -4.64 -14.01
N CYS A 33 -3.19 -4.93 -13.47
CA CYS A 33 -3.45 -6.08 -12.62
C CYS A 33 -4.61 -6.92 -13.17
N GLY A 34 -4.66 -7.09 -14.48
CA GLY A 34 -5.81 -7.73 -15.11
C GLY A 34 -5.71 -7.76 -16.61
N TYR A 35 -6.87 -7.95 -17.22
CA TYR A 35 -7.09 -7.75 -18.65
C TYR A 35 -8.08 -6.60 -18.83
N SER A 36 -8.16 -6.07 -20.05
CA SER A 36 -9.10 -5.00 -20.40
C SER A 36 -10.55 -5.45 -20.16
N ASP A 37 -11.40 -4.54 -19.66
CA ASP A 37 -12.82 -4.81 -19.33
C ASP A 37 -13.07 -5.78 -18.15
N ILE A 38 -12.05 -6.09 -17.34
CA ILE A 38 -12.22 -6.84 -16.10
C ILE A 38 -13.24 -6.15 -15.17
N SER A 39 -14.13 -6.95 -14.57
CA SER A 39 -15.10 -6.44 -13.61
C SER A 39 -14.42 -5.99 -12.30
N PRO A 40 -15.01 -5.06 -11.54
CA PRO A 40 -14.48 -4.66 -10.23
C PRO A 40 -14.30 -5.86 -9.29
N GLU A 41 -15.31 -6.72 -9.20
CA GLU A 41 -15.28 -7.90 -8.32
C GLU A 41 -14.19 -8.89 -8.71
N GLU A 42 -14.00 -9.15 -10.00
CA GLU A 42 -12.95 -10.05 -10.48
C GLU A 42 -11.55 -9.46 -10.26
N CYS A 43 -11.39 -8.14 -10.45
CA CYS A 43 -10.16 -7.43 -10.13
C CYS A 43 -9.79 -7.60 -8.65
N GLU A 44 -10.74 -7.32 -7.76
CA GLU A 44 -10.55 -7.44 -6.31
C GLU A 44 -10.30 -8.89 -5.88
N HIS A 45 -10.98 -9.86 -6.51
CA HIS A 45 -10.77 -11.29 -6.25
C HIS A 45 -9.35 -11.76 -6.60
N LYS A 46 -8.70 -11.12 -7.59
CA LYS A 46 -7.30 -11.36 -7.93
C LYS A 46 -6.32 -10.70 -6.94
N GLY A 47 -6.83 -10.01 -5.92
CA GLY A 47 -6.05 -9.27 -4.94
C GLY A 47 -5.55 -7.91 -5.46
N CYS A 48 -6.17 -7.38 -6.51
CA CYS A 48 -5.84 -6.10 -7.11
C CYS A 48 -6.71 -4.98 -6.52
N CYS A 49 -6.37 -3.74 -6.86
CA CYS A 49 -7.18 -2.56 -6.57
C CYS A 49 -7.99 -2.16 -7.79
N TYR A 50 -9.24 -1.75 -7.58
CA TYR A 50 -10.10 -1.25 -8.64
C TYR A 50 -10.50 0.22 -8.39
N ASP A 51 -10.26 1.09 -9.38
CA ASP A 51 -10.71 2.49 -9.34
C ASP A 51 -10.91 3.04 -10.76
N ASN A 52 -12.18 3.17 -11.15
CA ASN A 52 -12.61 3.72 -12.43
C ASN A 52 -12.99 5.21 -12.37
N SER A 53 -12.71 5.90 -11.27
CA SER A 53 -13.03 7.32 -11.12
C SER A 53 -12.22 8.23 -12.05
N VAL A 54 -11.09 7.76 -12.57
CA VAL A 54 -10.21 8.51 -13.48
C VAL A 54 -10.26 7.89 -14.88
N GLN A 55 -10.71 8.69 -15.84
CA GLN A 55 -10.70 8.31 -17.26
C GLN A 55 -9.27 8.15 -17.79
N ASP A 56 -9.10 7.35 -18.84
CA ASP A 56 -7.80 7.10 -19.49
C ASP A 56 -6.70 6.61 -18.53
N SER A 57 -7.10 5.88 -17.48
CA SER A 57 -6.19 5.27 -16.52
C SER A 57 -6.41 3.77 -16.40
N ILE A 58 -5.44 3.07 -15.85
CA ILE A 58 -5.57 1.65 -15.50
C ILE A 58 -6.57 1.54 -14.35
N TRP A 59 -7.72 0.90 -14.61
CA TRP A 59 -8.77 0.76 -13.59
C TRP A 59 -8.52 -0.39 -12.64
N CYS A 60 -7.99 -1.52 -13.13
CA CYS A 60 -7.60 -2.65 -12.30
C CYS A 60 -6.07 -2.69 -12.18
N PHE A 61 -5.54 -2.33 -11.02
CA PHE A 61 -4.11 -2.08 -10.84
C PHE A 61 -3.52 -2.78 -9.64
N THR A 62 -2.20 -2.97 -9.67
CA THR A 62 -1.47 -3.64 -8.60
C THR A 62 -1.49 -2.76 -7.35
N PRO A 63 -1.79 -3.33 -6.17
CA PRO A 63 -1.62 -2.61 -4.93
C PRO A 63 -0.14 -2.38 -4.67
N TRP A 64 0.19 -1.34 -3.91
CA TRP A 64 1.50 -1.27 -3.28
C TRP A 64 1.73 -2.47 -2.36
N LYS A 65 2.97 -2.97 -2.33
CA LYS A 65 3.39 -4.05 -1.42
C LYS A 65 4.15 -3.43 -0.28
N PHE A 66 3.61 -3.50 0.93
CA PHE A 66 4.21 -2.89 2.11
C PHE A 66 4.94 -3.94 2.96
N GLU A 67 6.12 -3.59 3.46
CA GLU A 67 6.87 -4.43 4.40
C GLU A 67 6.84 -3.87 5.83
N ALA A 68 6.73 -2.54 5.98
CA ALA A 68 6.76 -1.89 7.28
C ALA A 68 6.04 -0.53 7.28
N THR A 69 5.62 -0.11 8.47
CA THR A 69 5.19 1.26 8.78
C THR A 69 6.24 1.93 9.66
N GLU A 70 6.36 3.25 9.51
CA GLU A 70 7.30 4.08 10.25
C GLU A 70 6.56 5.21 10.97
N CYS A 71 6.79 5.32 12.27
CA CYS A 71 6.23 6.37 13.12
C CYS A 71 7.29 7.41 13.47
N ASN A 72 6.83 8.65 13.70
CA ASN A 72 7.64 9.83 13.94
C ASN A 72 8.52 10.20 12.73
N PRO A 73 7.90 10.62 11.61
CA PRO A 73 8.67 11.15 10.48
C PRO A 73 9.52 12.34 10.94
N GLU A 74 10.62 12.61 10.25
CA GLU A 74 11.60 13.66 10.57
C GLU A 74 10.97 15.06 10.76
N ASN A 75 9.72 15.26 10.32
CA ASN A 75 8.98 16.52 10.41
C ASN A 75 7.61 16.38 11.12
N PRO A 76 7.55 16.49 12.46
CA PRO A 76 6.31 16.36 13.24
C PRO A 76 5.17 17.34 12.90
N PRO A 77 5.43 18.61 12.52
CA PRO A 77 4.36 19.52 12.05
C PRO A 77 3.60 19.04 10.80
N ALA A 78 4.20 18.18 9.97
CA ALA A 78 3.56 17.69 8.74
C ALA A 78 2.65 16.46 8.96
N ARG A 79 2.43 16.07 10.22
CA ARG A 79 1.55 14.95 10.60
C ARG A 79 0.13 15.17 10.10
N VAL A 80 -0.40 14.19 9.39
CA VAL A 80 -1.81 14.15 8.98
C VAL A 80 -2.64 13.38 10.00
N ASN A 81 -3.77 13.95 10.40
CA ASN A 81 -4.67 13.36 11.39
C ASN A 81 -5.22 11.99 10.96
N CYS A 82 -5.25 11.04 11.89
CA CYS A 82 -5.82 9.69 11.69
C CYS A 82 -6.95 9.35 12.69
N GLY A 83 -7.43 10.32 13.48
CA GLY A 83 -8.33 10.03 14.59
C GLY A 83 -9.19 11.20 15.01
N TYR A 84 -10.21 10.91 15.81
CA TYR A 84 -11.05 11.95 16.38
C TYR A 84 -10.33 12.72 17.50
N SER A 85 -10.83 13.91 17.81
CA SER A 85 -10.30 14.72 18.90
C SER A 85 -10.43 14.00 20.25
N GLY A 86 -9.34 13.93 21.01
CA GLY A 86 -9.31 13.22 22.31
C GLY A 86 -9.19 11.69 22.20
N ILE A 87 -8.84 11.16 21.02
CA ILE A 87 -8.57 9.73 20.84
C ILE A 87 -7.47 9.23 21.79
N THR A 88 -7.66 8.02 22.32
CA THR A 88 -6.65 7.38 23.17
C THR A 88 -5.50 6.81 22.33
N GLU A 89 -4.35 6.59 22.95
CA GLU A 89 -3.23 5.92 22.29
C GLU A 89 -3.65 4.55 21.73
N LYS A 90 -4.36 3.76 22.53
CA LYS A 90 -4.83 2.43 22.12
C LYS A 90 -5.76 2.52 20.91
N ASP A 91 -6.77 3.39 20.95
CA ASP A 91 -7.72 3.52 19.83
C ASP A 91 -7.01 4.01 18.56
N CYS A 92 -6.02 4.89 18.69
CA CYS A 92 -5.19 5.34 17.58
C CYS A 92 -4.37 4.18 16.97
N THR A 93 -3.71 3.39 17.80
CA THR A 93 -2.91 2.25 17.33
C THR A 93 -3.76 1.11 16.80
N ASP A 94 -4.95 0.88 17.35
CA ASP A 94 -5.91 -0.12 16.87
C ASP A 94 -6.45 0.25 15.48
N LYS A 95 -6.48 1.55 15.14
CA LYS A 95 -6.74 2.05 13.77
C LYS A 95 -5.56 1.86 12.81
N GLY A 96 -4.42 1.39 13.31
CA GLY A 96 -3.18 1.22 12.54
C GLY A 96 -2.37 2.51 12.37
N CYS A 97 -2.60 3.50 13.24
CA CYS A 97 -1.93 4.79 13.17
C CYS A 97 -0.89 4.98 14.27
N CYS A 98 -0.08 6.01 14.10
CA CYS A 98 0.96 6.38 15.04
C CYS A 98 0.40 7.32 16.09
N PHE A 99 0.76 7.09 17.35
CA PHE A 99 0.43 7.99 18.46
C PHE A 99 1.71 8.58 19.06
N ASN A 100 1.76 9.90 19.21
CA ASN A 100 2.81 10.58 19.97
C ASN A 100 2.33 11.95 20.47
N ASN A 101 2.10 12.02 21.78
CA ASN A 101 1.68 13.23 22.51
C ASN A 101 2.81 13.98 23.21
N THR A 102 4.08 13.57 23.01
CA THR A 102 5.23 14.23 23.64
C THR A 102 5.60 15.56 22.98
N ILE A 103 5.05 15.81 21.78
CA ILE A 103 5.24 17.05 21.00
C ILE A 103 3.96 17.88 21.10
N TRP A 104 4.11 19.15 21.45
CA TRP A 104 3.01 20.08 21.66
C TRP A 104 2.62 20.74 20.33
N ASP A 105 1.39 21.25 20.24
CA ASP A 105 0.84 21.95 19.07
C ASP A 105 0.93 21.17 17.74
N VAL A 106 0.94 19.83 17.81
CA VAL A 106 0.88 18.95 16.64
C VAL A 106 -0.18 17.88 16.82
N VAL A 107 -0.55 17.25 15.72
CA VAL A 107 -1.43 16.09 15.71
C VAL A 107 -0.80 14.94 16.50
N TRP A 108 -1.51 14.42 17.50
CA TRP A 108 -1.03 13.31 18.34
C TRP A 108 -1.31 11.93 17.75
N CYS A 109 -2.49 11.73 17.15
CA CYS A 109 -2.80 10.51 16.39
C CYS A 109 -2.72 10.79 14.90
N TYR A 110 -1.71 10.23 14.23
CA TYR A 110 -1.34 10.61 12.88
C TYR A 110 -1.02 9.41 11.99
N GLN A 111 -1.11 9.65 10.68
CA GLN A 111 -0.84 8.64 9.66
C GLN A 111 0.65 8.24 9.66
N PRO A 112 0.96 6.93 9.58
CA PRO A 112 2.34 6.47 9.43
C PRO A 112 2.90 6.84 8.05
N ALA A 113 4.23 6.88 7.96
CA ALA A 113 4.89 6.68 6.67
C ALA A 113 4.98 5.18 6.39
N ILE A 114 4.93 4.79 5.13
CA ILE A 114 4.91 3.38 4.73
C ILE A 114 6.09 3.11 3.82
N GLN A 115 6.75 1.97 4.04
CA GLN A 115 7.81 1.49 3.18
C GLN A 115 7.21 0.46 2.21
N ALA A 116 6.96 0.91 0.99
CA ALA A 116 6.60 0.04 -0.12
C ALA A 116 7.85 -0.59 -0.73
N VAL A 117 7.76 -1.85 -1.11
CA VAL A 117 8.87 -2.63 -1.66
C VAL A 117 8.42 -3.35 -2.92
N GLU A 118 9.14 -3.10 -4.00
CA GLU A 118 8.94 -3.71 -5.30
C GLU A 118 10.15 -4.57 -5.66
N HIS A 119 9.87 -5.78 -6.15
CA HIS A 119 10.87 -6.74 -6.64
C HIS A 119 10.81 -6.75 -8.16
N ASP A 120 11.66 -5.94 -8.81
CA ASP A 120 11.69 -5.83 -10.26
C ASP A 120 12.66 -6.85 -10.87
N CYS A 121 12.09 -7.87 -11.49
CA CYS A 121 12.84 -8.91 -12.20
C CYS A 121 13.33 -8.47 -13.58
N SER A 122 12.66 -7.50 -14.19
CA SER A 122 12.91 -7.06 -15.56
C SER A 122 14.07 -6.06 -15.66
N ALA A 123 14.33 -5.32 -14.59
CA ALA A 123 15.45 -4.38 -14.52
C ALA A 123 16.83 -5.04 -14.36
N VAL A 124 16.90 -6.35 -14.09
CA VAL A 124 18.18 -7.05 -13.89
C VAL A 124 18.73 -7.55 -15.22
N ASP A 125 19.83 -6.95 -15.67
CA ASP A 125 20.60 -7.44 -16.81
C ASP A 125 20.98 -8.94 -16.60
N PRO A 126 20.69 -9.83 -17.57
CA PRO A 126 21.01 -11.25 -17.47
C PRO A 126 22.45 -11.56 -17.04
N TYR A 127 23.43 -10.78 -17.48
CA TYR A 127 24.84 -10.98 -17.18
C TYR A 127 25.27 -10.40 -15.83
N LYS A 128 24.40 -9.63 -15.16
CA LYS A 128 24.62 -9.10 -13.80
C LYS A 128 23.79 -9.83 -12.75
N ARG A 129 23.06 -10.87 -13.14
CA ARG A 129 22.23 -11.67 -12.22
C ARG A 129 23.07 -12.25 -11.09
N ALA A 130 22.72 -11.89 -9.87
CA ALA A 130 23.22 -12.54 -8.67
C ALA A 130 22.40 -13.80 -8.38
N ASN A 131 23.04 -14.95 -8.20
CA ASN A 131 22.34 -16.19 -7.90
C ASN A 131 21.57 -16.07 -6.58
N CYS A 132 20.33 -16.56 -6.56
CA CYS A 132 19.42 -16.42 -5.42
C CYS A 132 19.07 -17.76 -4.76
N ALA A 133 19.33 -18.88 -5.43
CA ALA A 133 19.08 -20.22 -4.90
C ALA A 133 20.11 -21.23 -5.41
N SER A 134 20.01 -22.47 -4.94
CA SER A 134 20.87 -23.57 -5.43
C SER A 134 20.64 -23.83 -6.92
N PRO A 135 21.65 -24.28 -7.68
CA PRO A 135 21.45 -24.70 -9.06
C PRO A 135 20.40 -25.81 -9.16
N GLY A 136 19.52 -25.73 -10.17
CA GLY A 136 18.51 -26.76 -10.43
C GLY A 136 17.20 -26.65 -9.65
N VAL A 137 17.00 -25.58 -8.86
CA VAL A 137 15.67 -25.29 -8.26
C VAL A 137 14.61 -25.11 -9.32
N SER A 138 13.36 -25.48 -8.99
CA SER A 138 12.23 -25.24 -9.89
C SER A 138 11.89 -23.75 -9.99
N PRO A 139 11.17 -23.32 -11.05
CA PRO A 139 10.65 -21.96 -11.13
C PRO A 139 9.80 -21.56 -9.93
N GLU A 140 8.96 -22.47 -9.42
CA GLU A 140 8.13 -22.24 -8.23
C GLU A 140 8.99 -22.08 -6.97
N GLU A 141 9.95 -22.96 -6.76
CA GLU A 141 10.85 -22.89 -5.60
C GLU A 141 11.65 -21.58 -5.60
N CYS A 142 12.15 -21.18 -6.78
CA CYS A 142 12.82 -19.90 -6.95
C CYS A 142 11.94 -18.70 -6.55
N LYS A 143 10.71 -18.64 -7.09
CA LYS A 143 9.76 -17.55 -6.79
C LYS A 143 9.35 -17.53 -5.32
N ASN A 144 9.17 -18.71 -4.72
CA ASN A 144 8.83 -18.83 -3.30
C ASN A 144 9.97 -18.35 -2.38
N ASN A 145 11.22 -18.36 -2.84
CA ASN A 145 12.36 -17.76 -2.14
C ASN A 145 12.43 -16.22 -2.30
N GLY A 146 11.42 -15.59 -2.91
CA GLY A 146 11.40 -14.14 -3.16
C GLY A 146 12.33 -13.71 -4.31
N CYS A 147 12.74 -14.66 -5.15
CA CYS A 147 13.66 -14.46 -6.26
C CYS A 147 12.91 -14.34 -7.60
N CYS A 148 13.65 -13.94 -8.62
CA CYS A 148 13.20 -13.95 -10.01
C CYS A 148 13.65 -15.22 -10.71
N PHE A 149 12.78 -15.76 -11.58
CA PHE A 149 13.12 -16.91 -12.43
C PHE A 149 13.02 -16.54 -13.91
N ASP A 150 14.11 -16.74 -14.66
CA ASP A 150 14.13 -16.64 -16.12
C ASP A 150 15.22 -17.55 -16.72
N SER A 151 14.79 -18.56 -17.47
CA SER A 151 15.64 -19.53 -18.16
C SER A 151 15.91 -19.23 -19.63
N SER A 152 15.46 -18.08 -20.14
CA SER A 152 15.59 -17.72 -21.56
C SER A 152 17.03 -17.45 -22.02
N VAL A 153 17.93 -17.11 -21.08
CA VAL A 153 19.35 -16.81 -21.35
C VAL A 153 20.23 -17.93 -20.79
N SER A 154 21.10 -18.48 -21.64
CA SER A 154 22.05 -19.52 -21.25
C SER A 154 23.32 -18.95 -20.61
N GLY A 155 23.96 -19.74 -19.74
CA GLY A 155 25.23 -19.34 -19.10
C GLY A 155 25.10 -18.32 -17.97
N VAL A 156 23.88 -17.99 -17.54
CA VAL A 156 23.60 -17.07 -16.42
C VAL A 156 22.68 -17.74 -15.39
N PRO A 157 22.62 -17.25 -14.14
CA PRO A 157 21.67 -17.77 -13.15
C PRO A 157 20.22 -17.63 -13.62
N TRP A 158 19.48 -18.73 -13.63
CA TRP A 158 18.05 -18.72 -13.92
C TRP A 158 17.22 -18.31 -12.72
N CYS A 159 17.65 -18.66 -11.51
CA CYS A 159 17.10 -18.13 -10.28
C CYS A 159 18.00 -17.02 -9.74
N PHE A 160 17.53 -15.78 -9.79
CA PHE A 160 18.36 -14.60 -9.50
C PHE A 160 17.67 -13.60 -8.61
N LYS A 161 18.46 -12.76 -7.94
CA LYS A 161 17.94 -11.71 -7.06
C LYS A 161 17.25 -10.62 -7.90
N PRO A 162 16.05 -10.17 -7.52
CA PRO A 162 15.42 -9.00 -8.14
C PRO A 162 16.23 -7.73 -7.85
N GLN A 163 16.01 -6.70 -8.68
CA GLN A 163 16.28 -5.35 -8.25
C GLN A 163 15.21 -4.93 -7.25
N ILE A 164 15.60 -4.47 -6.07
CA ILE A 164 14.66 -4.04 -5.04
C ILE A 164 14.51 -2.53 -5.11
N LYS A 165 13.28 -2.06 -5.30
CA LYS A 165 12.94 -0.64 -5.21
C LYS A 165 12.12 -0.42 -3.95
N ARG A 166 12.61 0.42 -3.04
CA ARG A 166 11.92 0.82 -1.82
C ARG A 166 11.42 2.24 -1.95
N GLU A 167 10.16 2.46 -1.64
CA GLU A 167 9.52 3.76 -1.72
C GLU A 167 8.90 4.12 -0.37
N THR A 168 9.20 5.33 0.12
CA THR A 168 8.54 5.88 1.30
C THR A 168 7.32 6.67 0.89
N ILE A 169 6.16 6.26 1.40
CA ILE A 169 4.85 6.78 1.05
C ILE A 169 4.25 7.46 2.27
N GLN A 170 3.78 8.70 2.15
CA GLN A 170 3.20 9.43 3.28
C GLN A 170 2.09 10.40 2.88
N CYS A 171 1.31 10.83 3.88
CA CYS A 171 0.24 11.80 3.72
C CYS A 171 0.64 13.26 3.94
N ALA A 172 1.87 13.51 4.38
CA ALA A 172 2.44 14.84 4.57
C ALA A 172 2.69 15.54 3.22
N VAL A 173 1.62 15.86 2.49
CA VAL A 173 1.65 16.46 1.14
C VAL A 173 1.22 17.91 1.23
N GLU A 174 2.05 18.81 0.71
CA GLU A 174 1.73 20.25 0.65
C GLU A 174 0.41 20.47 -0.09
N GLY A 175 -0.43 21.38 0.41
CA GLY A 175 -1.79 21.58 -0.11
C GLY A 175 -1.89 21.79 -1.63
N LYS A 176 -0.95 22.55 -2.21
CA LYS A 176 -0.85 22.80 -3.67
C LYS A 176 -0.41 21.58 -4.50
N ALA A 177 0.21 20.58 -3.88
CA ALA A 177 0.70 19.37 -4.52
C ALA A 177 -0.31 18.21 -4.41
N ARG A 178 -1.36 18.35 -3.60
CA ARG A 178 -2.39 17.33 -3.41
C ARG A 178 -3.08 17.01 -4.73
N VAL A 179 -3.06 15.73 -5.09
CA VAL A 179 -3.82 15.18 -6.23
C VAL A 179 -5.10 14.56 -5.68
N ASN A 180 -6.25 14.98 -6.22
CA ASN A 180 -7.54 14.52 -5.72
C ASN A 180 -7.73 13.00 -5.94
N CYS A 181 -8.14 12.29 -4.90
CA CYS A 181 -8.38 10.84 -4.94
C CYS A 181 -9.87 10.46 -4.96
N ALA A 182 -10.77 11.42 -4.71
CA ALA A 182 -12.21 11.18 -4.71
C ALA A 182 -12.99 12.44 -5.04
N ASP A 183 -14.29 12.31 -5.29
CA ASP A 183 -15.14 13.48 -5.50
C ASP A 183 -15.19 14.38 -4.25
N SER A 184 -15.47 15.67 -4.48
CA SER A 184 -15.57 16.70 -3.45
C SER A 184 -16.84 16.54 -2.61
N ALA A 185 -16.87 15.54 -1.72
CA ALA A 185 -17.84 15.35 -0.64
C ALA A 185 -17.55 14.09 0.22
N ILE A 186 -16.46 13.36 -0.04
CA ILE A 186 -16.16 12.14 0.69
C ILE A 186 -15.79 12.43 2.15
N ASP A 187 -16.28 11.61 3.07
CA ASP A 187 -15.83 11.66 4.46
C ASP A 187 -14.46 10.99 4.63
N MET A 188 -13.88 11.20 5.81
CA MET A 188 -12.57 10.67 6.17
C MET A 188 -12.50 9.14 6.06
N GLU A 189 -13.53 8.42 6.50
CA GLU A 189 -13.53 6.96 6.53
C GLU A 189 -13.56 6.37 5.12
N ASN A 190 -14.42 6.91 4.26
CA ASN A 190 -14.55 6.47 2.88
C ASN A 190 -13.33 6.88 2.05
N CYS A 191 -12.67 8.00 2.35
CA CYS A 191 -11.38 8.34 1.76
C CYS A 191 -10.30 7.30 2.12
N TYR A 192 -10.24 6.87 3.38
CA TYR A 192 -9.32 5.84 3.83
C TYR A 192 -9.62 4.46 3.22
N LYS A 193 -10.89 4.13 2.97
CA LYS A 193 -11.26 2.89 2.26
C LYS A 193 -10.74 2.85 0.82
N LYS A 194 -10.58 4.01 0.16
CA LYS A 194 -9.90 4.13 -1.14
C LYS A 194 -8.38 4.00 -1.05
N GLY A 195 -7.81 3.92 0.16
CA GLY A 195 -6.38 3.91 0.40
C GLY A 195 -5.74 5.28 0.31
N CYS A 196 -6.51 6.36 0.45
CA CYS A 196 -6.03 7.73 0.28
C CYS A 196 -5.87 8.48 1.61
N CYS A 197 -5.25 9.65 1.54
CA CYS A 197 -5.06 10.54 2.67
C CYS A 197 -6.25 11.47 2.83
N TYR A 198 -6.65 11.74 4.08
CA TYR A 198 -7.69 12.72 4.36
C TYR A 198 -7.17 13.83 5.28
N ASP A 199 -7.31 15.09 4.85
CA ASP A 199 -7.04 16.26 5.68
C ASP A 199 -7.89 17.45 5.24
N SER A 200 -8.81 17.86 6.11
CA SER A 200 -9.71 19.01 5.90
C SER A 200 -9.28 20.29 6.61
N SER A 201 -8.03 20.37 7.08
CA SER A 201 -7.51 21.55 7.79
C SER A 201 -7.41 22.81 6.91
N GLU A 202 -7.26 22.64 5.60
CA GLU A 202 -7.13 23.73 4.63
C GLU A 202 -8.35 23.79 3.70
N SER A 203 -8.93 24.98 3.52
CA SER A 203 -10.06 25.20 2.61
C SER A 203 -9.60 25.43 1.17
N GLY A 204 -10.37 24.95 0.19
CA GLY A 204 -10.14 25.24 -1.24
C GLY A 204 -9.10 24.34 -1.91
N ILE A 205 -8.68 23.27 -1.23
CA ILE A 205 -7.80 22.22 -1.76
C ILE A 205 -8.41 20.83 -1.54
N PRO A 206 -7.92 19.76 -2.20
CA PRO A 206 -8.44 18.42 -1.99
C PRO A 206 -8.29 17.95 -0.55
N TRP A 207 -9.40 17.57 0.07
CA TRP A 207 -9.40 16.96 1.40
C TRP A 207 -9.10 15.47 1.35
N CYS A 208 -9.60 14.77 0.34
CA CYS A 208 -9.20 13.39 0.05
C CYS A 208 -8.20 13.38 -1.10
N PHE A 209 -6.96 12.99 -0.84
CA PHE A 209 -5.88 13.08 -1.81
C PHE A 209 -5.01 11.84 -1.81
N TYR A 210 -4.36 11.56 -2.94
CA TYR A 210 -3.41 10.46 -3.01
C TYR A 210 -2.20 10.74 -2.11
N PRO A 211 -1.68 9.74 -1.38
CA PRO A 211 -0.37 9.84 -0.75
C PRO A 211 0.74 10.09 -1.77
N GLU A 212 1.88 10.58 -1.29
CA GLU A 212 3.05 10.90 -2.12
C GLU A 212 4.23 9.97 -1.79
N ILE A 213 4.99 9.63 -2.83
CA ILE A 213 6.29 8.97 -2.71
C ILE A 213 7.35 10.04 -2.48
N THR A 214 7.98 10.06 -1.31
CA THR A 214 8.94 11.10 -0.93
C THR A 214 10.40 10.63 -0.96
N ASN A 215 10.63 9.32 -0.95
CA ASN A 215 11.97 8.74 -1.06
C ASN A 215 11.92 7.46 -1.90
N VAL A 216 12.91 7.27 -2.77
CA VAL A 216 13.06 6.08 -3.59
C VAL A 216 14.50 5.57 -3.45
N VAL A 217 14.66 4.35 -2.95
CA VAL A 217 15.95 3.67 -2.80
C VAL A 217 15.96 2.43 -3.69
N ILE A 218 16.90 2.38 -4.64
CA ILE A 218 17.11 1.22 -5.50
C ILE A 218 18.31 0.43 -4.98
N MET A 219 18.10 -0.86 -4.75
CA MET A 219 19.12 -1.80 -4.30
C MET A 219 19.32 -2.88 -5.36
N SER A 220 20.59 -3.19 -5.61
CA SER A 220 21.05 -4.17 -6.61
C SER A 220 21.87 -5.28 -5.95
#